data_AF-A0A351Y477-F1
#
_entry.id   AF-A0A351Y477-F1
#
_cell.length_a   1.000
_cell.length_b   1.000
_cell.length_c   1.000
_cell.angle_alpha   90.00
_cell.angle_beta   90.00
_cell.angle_gamma   90.00
#
_symmetry.space_group_name_H-M   'P 1'
#
loop_
_entity.id
_entity.type
_entity.pdbx_description
1 polymer ?
#
loop_
_entity_poly.entity_id
_entity_poly.type
_entity_poly.pdbx_seq_one_letter_code
_entity_poly.pdbx_strand_id
1 'polypeptide(L)' 'MSEFIIGTPIEDILHRTYQTMVEHGFEVSPRRKRAAVIAILATRNAIHIYLKDDKNDTFDDLIDD' A
#
# COMPACT_ATOMS: atom_id res chain seq x y z
N MET A 1 11.19 2.47 0.46
CA MET A 1 10.10 1.75 -0.25
C MET A 1 10.63 0.56 -1.02
N SER A 2 11.56 0.72 -1.96
CA SER A 2 12.16 -0.39 -2.75
C SER A 2 12.76 -1.50 -1.89
N GLU A 3 13.47 -1.15 -0.80
CA GLU A 3 14.04 -2.13 0.14
C GLU A 3 12.99 -2.96 0.91
N PHE A 4 11.73 -2.48 0.98
CA PHE A 4 10.63 -3.15 1.69
C PHE A 4 9.80 -4.08 0.79
N ILE A 5 10.13 -4.18 -0.50
CA ILE A 5 9.38 -4.99 -1.47
C ILE A 5 10.17 -6.26 -1.83
N ILE A 6 11.51 -6.17 -1.85
CA ILE A 6 12.36 -7.28 -2.27
C ILE A 6 12.30 -8.41 -1.24
N GLY A 7 11.93 -9.61 -1.69
CA GLY A 7 11.85 -10.81 -0.84
C GLY A 7 10.57 -10.93 0.00
N THR A 8 9.65 -9.97 -0.09
CA THR A 8 8.32 -10.10 0.53
C THR A 8 7.37 -10.87 -0.39
N PRO A 9 6.58 -11.83 0.13
CA PRO A 9 5.47 -12.43 -0.61
C PRO A 9 4.52 -11.38 -1.20
N ILE A 10 4.02 -11.63 -2.41
CA ILE A 10 3.09 -10.72 -3.11
C ILE A 10 1.81 -10.50 -2.27
N GLU A 11 1.30 -11.56 -1.65
CA GLU A 11 0.08 -11.50 -0.82
C GLU A 11 0.24 -10.55 0.37
N ASP A 12 1.39 -10.58 1.04
CA ASP A 12 1.69 -9.66 2.14
C ASP A 12 1.72 -8.20 1.66
N ILE A 13 2.22 -7.94 0.44
CA ILE A 13 2.24 -6.59 -0.15
C ILE A 13 0.80 -6.13 -0.44
N LEU A 14 -0.06 -7.02 -0.95
CA LEU A 14 -1.47 -6.74 -1.22
C LEU A 14 -2.28 -6.42 0.05
N HIS A 15 -1.82 -6.86 1.23
CA HIS A 15 -2.44 -6.54 2.51
C HIS A 15 -1.92 -5.27 3.18
N ARG A 16 -0.94 -4.57 2.59
CA ARG A 16 -0.40 -3.33 3.19
C ARG A 16 -1.40 -2.18 3.09
N THR A 17 -1.49 -1.41 4.17
CA THR A 17 -2.36 -0.23 4.32
C THR A 17 -1.59 0.90 4.99
N TYR A 18 -2.27 2.01 5.31
CA TYR A 18 -1.73 3.05 6.16
C TYR A 18 -1.21 2.51 7.51
N GLN A 19 -1.86 1.49 8.07
CA GLN A 19 -1.44 0.87 9.33
C GLN A 19 -0.01 0.30 9.23
N THR A 20 0.36 -0.29 8.09
CA THR A 20 1.73 -0.74 7.85
C THR A 20 2.74 0.42 7.95
N MET A 21 2.39 1.62 7.48
CA MET A 21 3.25 2.80 7.61
C MET A 21 3.41 3.22 9.08
N VAL A 22 2.32 3.18 9.85
CA VAL A 22 2.32 3.50 11.29
C VAL A 22 3.20 2.53 12.08
N GLU A 23 3.09 1.22 11.81
CA GLU A 23 3.92 0.19 12.46
C GLU A 23 5.42 0.37 12.20
N HIS A 24 5.77 0.97 11.06
CA HIS A 24 7.15 1.31 10.72
C HIS A 24 7.57 2.72 11.19
N GLY A 25 6.73 3.40 11.98
CA GLY A 25 7.02 4.71 12.57
C GLY A 25 6.73 5.92 11.66
N PHE A 26 6.04 5.73 10.54
CA PHE A 26 5.69 6.79 9.58
C PHE A 26 4.27 7.33 9.79
N GLU A 27 3.92 7.65 11.03
CA GLU A 27 2.63 8.28 11.33
C GLU A 27 2.60 9.73 10.84
N VAL A 28 1.50 10.11 10.20
CA VAL A 28 1.26 11.46 9.70
C VAL A 28 -0.12 11.97 10.08
N SER A 29 -0.35 13.28 9.97
CA SER A 29 -1.67 13.86 10.21
C SER A 29 -2.74 13.33 9.24
N PRO A 30 -4.03 13.36 9.60
CA PRO A 30 -5.12 12.84 8.75
C PRO A 30 -5.09 13.36 7.31
N ARG A 31 -4.78 14.65 7.14
CA ARG A 31 -4.70 15.31 5.81
C ARG A 31 -3.57 14.78 4.93
N ARG A 32 -2.59 14.06 5.50
CA ARG A 32 -1.42 13.52 4.81
C ARG A 32 -1.47 12.00 4.60
N LYS A 33 -2.48 11.28 5.12
CA LYS A 33 -2.60 9.81 4.97
C LYS A 33 -2.50 9.37 3.49
N ARG A 34 -3.21 10.05 2.58
CA ARG A 34 -3.15 9.79 1.13
C ARG A 34 -1.74 9.91 0.54
N ALA A 35 -0.99 10.93 0.95
CA ALA A 35 0.39 11.10 0.50
C ALA A 35 1.31 10.01 1.06
N ALA A 36 1.08 9.56 2.30
CA ALA A 36 1.87 8.50 2.93
C ALA A 36 1.70 7.14 2.24
N VAL A 37 0.51 6.83 1.71
CA VAL A 37 0.22 5.51 1.12
C VAL A 37 0.38 5.45 -0.41
N ILE A 38 0.75 6.54 -1.08
CA ILE A 38 0.78 6.61 -2.56
C ILE A 38 1.63 5.51 -3.21
N ALA A 39 2.77 5.18 -2.63
CA ALA A 39 3.64 4.14 -3.16
C ALA A 39 3.17 2.73 -2.78
N ILE A 40 2.39 2.55 -1.70
CA ILE A 40 1.70 1.28 -1.43
C ILE A 40 0.63 1.06 -2.50
N LEU A 41 -0.20 2.08 -2.76
CA LEU A 41 -1.25 2.04 -3.79
C LEU A 41 -0.69 1.70 -5.18
N ALA A 42 0.37 2.41 -5.59
CA ALA A 42 1.02 2.17 -6.86
C ALA A 42 1.57 0.73 -6.97
N THR A 43 2.15 0.21 -5.88
CA THR A 43 2.71 -1.15 -5.85
C THR A 43 1.60 -2.21 -5.92
N ARG A 44 0.53 -2.07 -5.14
CA ARG A 44 -0.62 -3.00 -5.16
C ARG A 44 -1.28 -3.04 -6.54
N ASN A 45 -1.53 -1.89 -7.15
CA ASN A 45 -2.11 -1.82 -8.49
C ASN A 45 -1.19 -2.38 -9.58
N ALA A 46 0.13 -2.19 -9.46
CA ALA A 46 1.08 -2.85 -10.36
C ALA A 46 1.05 -4.38 -10.23
N ILE A 47 0.88 -4.89 -9.01
CA ILE A 47 0.70 -6.33 -8.75
C ILE A 47 -0.61 -6.85 -9.36
N HIS A 48 -1.74 -6.15 -9.20
CA HIS A 48 -3.01 -6.54 -9.81
C HIS A 48 -2.92 -6.63 -11.33
N ILE A 49 -2.25 -5.67 -11.97
CA ILE A 49 -1.95 -5.71 -13.42
C ILE A 49 -1.12 -6.96 -13.78
N TYR A 50 -0.11 -7.30 -12.98
CA TYR A 50 0.72 -8.48 -13.19
C TYR A 50 -0.09 -9.78 -13.05
N LEU A 51 -0.96 -9.87 -12.04
CA LEU A 51 -1.81 -11.04 -11.77
C LEU A 51 -2.99 -11.18 -12.74
N LYS A 52 -3.36 -10.10 -13.45
CA LYS A 52 -4.53 -10.04 -14.35
C LYS A 52 -5.83 -10.42 -13.64
N ASP A 53 -6.00 -9.96 -12.41
CA ASP A 53 -7.13 -10.30 -11.54
C ASP A 53 -8.29 -9.29 -11.60
N ASP A 54 -8.21 -8.30 -12.49
CA ASP A 54 -9.21 -7.24 -12.72
C ASP A 54 -9.54 -6.40 -11.47
N LYS A 55 -8.65 -6.39 -10.48
CA LYS A 55 -8.75 -5.53 -9.29
C LYS A 55 -8.03 -4.20 -9.49
N ASN A 56 -8.54 -3.18 -8.82
CA ASN A 56 -7.95 -1.85 -8.80
C ASN A 56 -8.23 -1.21 -7.45
N ASP A 57 -7.20 -1.09 -6.63
CA ASP A 57 -7.28 -0.44 -5.33
C ASP A 57 -7.33 1.08 -5.51
N THR A 58 -7.98 1.73 -4.56
CA THR A 58 -8.08 3.18 -4.41
C THR A 58 -7.43 3.63 -3.11
N PHE A 59 -7.34 4.96 -2.88
CA PHE A 59 -6.84 5.46 -1.61
C PHE A 59 -7.67 5.02 -0.41
N ASP A 60 -8.98 4.83 -0.60
CA ASP A 60 -9.90 4.51 0.48
C ASP A 60 -9.76 3.03 0.90
N ASP A 61 -9.31 2.15 0.01
CA ASP A 61 -8.98 0.74 0.32
C ASP A 61 -7.70 0.58 1.16
N LEU A 62 -6.91 1.66 1.30
CA LEU A 62 -5.65 1.67 2.05
C LEU A 62 -5.72 2.53 3.31
N ILE A 63 -6.74 3.36 3.44
CA ILE A 63 -6.93 4.27 4.54
C ILE A 63 -8.24 3.87 5.18
N ASP A 64 -8.16 3.00 6.19
CA ASP A 64 -9.28 2.83 7.11
C ASP A 64 -9.61 4.21 7.71
N ASP A 65 -10.90 4.55 7.73
CA ASP A 65 -11.43 5.80 8.30
C ASP A 65 -10.91 6.03 9.73
#